data_AF-A0A0B0DB80-F1
#
_entry.id   AF-A0A0B0DB80-F1
#
_cell.length_a   1.000
_cell.length_b   1.000
_cell.length_c   1.000
_cell.angle_alpha   90.00
_cell.angle_beta   90.00
_cell.angle_gamma   90.00
#
_symmetry.space_group_name_H-M   'P 1'
#
loop_
_entity.id
_entity.type
_entity.pdbx_description
1 polymer ?
#
loop_
_entity_poly.entity_id
_entity_poly.type
_entity_poly.pdbx_seq_one_letter_code
_entity_poly.pdbx_strand_id
1 'polypeptide(L)'
;MTYPAQHTSPSPGGSPWRLPQLRHRVAVPLVTVLLTATLGRLVVLSPQITHGETALLEGLSQHRNVLLDAVATAVQYALSNGAVVLIIAAVIGWLAVLRRRPLDATGFGITALAGWGAVGLVKVFVERPRPTFLSGEALAPVTGSMSFPSSHTGAVVAIVLALGLVASRRSSRRRIALLGTLAVVIVGAARMYSGAHYPLDVLAAVPVAWAGVMAGCALANKVVPALAFGFSWRQAGVSQPAPATVRRAGSTTATAPAPSYRPARGSTPLDGAAQHDERTDRAA
;
A
#
# COMPACT_ATOMS: atom_id res chain seq x y z
N MET A 1 -3.53 29.53 14.22
CA MET A 1 -4.03 28.14 14.26
C MET A 1 -2.88 27.20 13.96
N THR A 2 -2.25 26.68 15.00
CA THR A 2 -1.07 25.81 14.94
C THR A 2 -1.55 24.35 15.04
N TYR A 3 -1.22 23.52 14.05
CA TYR A 3 -1.46 22.08 14.11
C TYR A 3 -0.52 21.46 15.16
N PRO A 4 -1.02 20.64 16.11
CA PRO A 4 -0.14 19.94 17.03
C PRO A 4 0.60 18.83 16.28
N ALA A 5 1.92 18.84 16.39
CA ALA A 5 2.81 17.80 15.90
C ALA A 5 2.40 16.45 16.52
N GLN A 6 2.02 15.49 15.67
CA GLN A 6 1.85 14.11 16.08
C GLN A 6 3.24 13.53 16.36
N HIS A 7 3.67 13.60 17.62
CA HIS A 7 4.84 12.86 18.10
C HIS A 7 4.51 11.36 18.07
N THR A 8 4.81 10.69 16.96
CA THR A 8 4.84 9.23 16.90
C THR A 8 6.04 8.75 17.69
N SER A 9 5.81 7.99 18.77
CA SER A 9 6.86 7.32 19.53
C SER A 9 7.79 6.54 18.59
N PRO A 10 9.13 6.62 18.79
CA PRO A 10 10.06 5.89 17.94
C PRO A 10 9.80 4.39 18.09
N SER A 11 9.52 3.72 16.97
CA SER A 11 9.42 2.25 16.97
C SER A 11 10.78 1.67 17.36
N PRO A 12 10.82 0.55 18.12
CA PRO A 12 12.07 -0.15 18.38
C PRO A 12 12.69 -0.51 17.03
N GLY A 13 13.85 0.08 16.71
CA GLY A 13 14.60 -0.21 15.48
C GLY A 13 14.75 0.92 14.46
N GLY A 14 14.28 2.15 14.72
CA GLY A 14 14.72 3.35 13.96
C GLY A 14 14.48 3.34 12.44
N SER A 15 13.75 2.36 11.88
CA SER A 15 13.43 2.32 10.46
C SER A 15 12.26 3.26 10.16
N PRO A 16 12.44 4.27 9.28
CA PRO A 16 11.35 5.13 8.82
C PRO A 16 10.35 4.40 7.89
N TRP A 17 10.51 3.10 7.65
CA TRP A 17 9.65 2.34 6.75
C TRP A 17 8.22 2.25 7.31
N ARG A 18 7.27 2.86 6.59
CA ARG A 18 5.83 2.79 6.89
C ARG A 18 5.00 2.86 5.62
N LEU A 19 3.93 2.07 5.59
CA LEU A 19 2.86 2.17 4.61
C LEU A 19 1.69 3.02 5.13
N PRO A 20 0.88 3.63 4.24
CA PRO A 20 -0.35 4.33 4.62
C PRO A 20 -1.27 3.45 5.47
N GLN A 21 -1.94 4.06 6.46
CA GLN A 21 -2.93 3.40 7.30
C GLN A 21 -4.26 4.14 7.25
N LEU A 22 -5.35 3.37 7.33
CA LEU A 22 -6.68 3.92 7.57
C LEU A 22 -6.82 4.31 9.03
N ARG A 23 -7.61 5.35 9.32
CA ARG A 23 -8.00 5.71 10.70
C ARG A 23 -8.62 4.51 11.43
N HIS A 24 -9.47 3.75 10.74
CA HIS A 24 -10.10 2.54 11.24
C HIS A 24 -9.56 1.30 10.53
N ARG A 25 -8.32 0.92 10.87
CA ARG A 25 -7.53 -0.16 10.21
C ARG A 25 -8.15 -1.57 10.25
N VAL A 26 -9.11 -1.83 11.14
CA VAL A 26 -9.82 -3.12 11.22
C VAL A 26 -11.25 -2.98 10.72
N ALA A 27 -11.99 -2.01 11.26
CA ALA A 27 -13.41 -1.88 10.97
C ALA A 27 -13.70 -1.62 9.48
N VAL A 28 -12.93 -0.76 8.80
CA VAL A 28 -13.20 -0.46 7.39
C VAL A 28 -12.96 -1.68 6.50
N PRO A 29 -11.79 -2.37 6.51
CA PRO A 29 -11.62 -3.60 5.74
C PRO A 29 -12.66 -4.67 6.07
N LEU A 30 -12.97 -4.86 7.35
CA LEU A 30 -13.94 -5.87 7.79
C LEU A 30 -15.33 -5.57 7.24
N VAL A 31 -15.82 -4.34 7.38
CA VAL A 31 -17.13 -3.92 6.85
C VAL A 31 -17.16 -4.04 5.33
N THR A 32 -16.10 -3.67 4.61
CA THR A 32 -16.04 -3.83 3.15
C THR A 32 -16.14 -5.30 2.73
N VAL A 33 -15.43 -6.19 3.42
CA VAL A 33 -15.47 -7.64 3.16
C VAL A 33 -16.86 -8.20 3.46
N LEU A 34 -17.42 -7.90 4.63
CA LEU A 34 -18.74 -8.38 5.05
C LEU A 34 -19.85 -7.86 4.14
N LEU A 35 -19.81 -6.58 3.76
CA LEU A 35 -20.76 -6.00 2.83
C LEU A 35 -20.68 -6.67 1.46
N THR A 36 -19.46 -6.85 0.92
CA THR A 36 -19.30 -7.49 -0.39
C THR A 36 -19.73 -8.95 -0.37
N ALA A 37 -19.43 -9.68 0.71
CA ALA A 37 -19.87 -11.05 0.91
C ALA A 37 -21.40 -11.16 1.02
N THR A 38 -22.03 -10.24 1.75
CA THR A 38 -23.50 -10.18 1.91
C THR A 38 -24.16 -9.87 0.57
N LEU A 39 -23.68 -8.87 -0.16
CA LEU A 39 -24.16 -8.56 -1.51
C LEU A 39 -23.97 -9.75 -2.45
N GLY A 40 -22.83 -10.44 -2.37
CA GLY A 40 -22.58 -11.66 -3.14
C GLY A 40 -23.62 -12.76 -2.85
N ARG A 41 -23.96 -12.99 -1.57
CA ARG A 41 -25.02 -13.95 -1.19
C ARG A 41 -26.40 -13.50 -1.68
N LEU A 42 -26.72 -12.21 -1.66
CA LEU A 42 -27.97 -11.69 -2.24
C LEU A 42 -28.05 -11.91 -3.75
N VAL A 43 -26.92 -11.76 -4.47
CA VAL A 43 -26.83 -12.05 -5.91
C VAL A 43 -27.08 -13.52 -6.20
N VAL A 44 -26.51 -14.44 -5.39
CA VAL A 44 -26.76 -15.88 -5.50
C VAL A 44 -28.25 -16.21 -5.37
N LEU A 45 -28.96 -15.50 -4.48
CA LEU A 45 -30.38 -15.70 -4.22
C LEU A 45 -31.30 -14.98 -5.23
N SER A 46 -30.76 -14.27 -6.22
CA SER A 46 -31.54 -13.55 -7.24
C SER A 46 -31.42 -14.22 -8.61
N PRO A 47 -32.42 -15.04 -9.01
CA PRO A 47 -32.45 -15.65 -10.33
C PRO A 47 -32.44 -14.64 -11.46
N GLN A 48 -33.11 -13.50 -11.29
CA GLN A 48 -33.21 -12.45 -12.31
C GLN A 48 -31.84 -11.85 -12.65
N ILE A 49 -31.01 -11.57 -11.63
CA ILE A 49 -29.64 -11.07 -11.82
C ILE A 49 -28.80 -12.15 -12.50
N THR A 50 -28.88 -13.39 -12.01
CA THR A 50 -28.08 -14.49 -12.56
C THR A 50 -28.44 -14.79 -14.02
N HIS A 51 -29.71 -14.75 -14.40
CA HIS A 51 -30.15 -14.90 -15.79
C HIS A 51 -29.66 -13.75 -16.66
N GLY A 52 -29.78 -12.50 -16.19
CA GLY A 52 -29.29 -11.33 -16.94
C GLY A 52 -27.78 -11.37 -17.19
N GLU A 53 -26.99 -11.75 -16.18
CA GLU A 53 -25.54 -11.92 -16.34
C GLU A 53 -25.21 -13.11 -17.27
N THR A 54 -25.96 -14.21 -17.20
CA THR A 54 -25.75 -15.37 -18.09
C THR A 54 -26.05 -15.00 -19.55
N ALA A 55 -27.15 -14.29 -19.82
CA ALA A 55 -27.50 -13.82 -21.16
C ALA A 55 -26.44 -12.88 -21.74
N LEU A 56 -25.86 -12.01 -20.91
CA LEU A 56 -24.73 -11.17 -21.31
C LEU A 56 -23.51 -12.01 -21.71
N LEU A 57 -23.16 -13.03 -20.93
CA LEU A 57 -22.04 -13.91 -21.26
C LEU A 57 -22.30 -14.74 -22.52
N GLU A 58 -23.54 -15.20 -22.74
CA GLU A 58 -23.94 -15.89 -23.97
C GLU A 58 -23.81 -14.96 -25.18
N GLY A 59 -24.24 -13.70 -25.08
CA GLY A 59 -24.03 -12.69 -26.14
C GLY A 59 -22.54 -12.48 -26.46
N LEU A 60 -21.67 -12.45 -25.45
CA LEU A 60 -20.21 -12.40 -25.66
C LEU A 60 -19.69 -13.65 -26.38
N SER A 61 -20.24 -14.83 -26.06
CA SER A 61 -19.82 -16.09 -26.68
C SER A 61 -20.12 -16.17 -28.18
N GLN A 62 -21.14 -15.44 -28.66
CA GLN A 62 -21.46 -15.35 -30.10
C GLN A 62 -20.38 -14.60 -30.90
N HIS A 63 -19.53 -13.82 -30.24
CA HIS A 63 -18.46 -13.05 -30.86
C HIS A 63 -17.09 -13.74 -30.74
N ARG A 64 -17.08 -15.06 -30.53
CA ARG A 64 -15.84 -15.83 -30.38
C ARG A 64 -14.98 -15.80 -31.64
N ASN A 65 -13.68 -15.61 -31.45
CA ASN A 65 -12.68 -15.71 -32.53
C ASN A 65 -11.32 -16.15 -32.01
N VAL A 66 -10.46 -16.62 -32.91
CA VAL A 66 -9.14 -17.21 -32.59
C VAL A 66 -8.27 -16.26 -31.76
N LEU A 67 -8.28 -14.96 -32.06
CA LEU A 67 -7.46 -13.98 -31.35
C LEU A 67 -7.93 -13.80 -29.90
N LEU A 68 -9.23 -13.56 -29.69
CA LEU A 68 -9.80 -13.35 -28.37
C LEU A 68 -9.75 -14.64 -27.52
N ASP A 69 -9.91 -15.81 -28.15
CA ASP A 69 -9.75 -17.11 -27.51
C ASP A 69 -8.30 -17.32 -27.02
N ALA A 70 -7.32 -16.98 -27.86
CA ALA A 70 -5.91 -17.04 -27.50
C ALA A 70 -5.58 -16.09 -26.34
N VAL A 71 -6.10 -14.85 -26.38
CA VAL A 71 -5.91 -13.87 -25.29
C VAL A 71 -6.53 -14.38 -23.99
N ALA A 72 -7.78 -14.85 -24.02
CA ALA A 72 -8.46 -15.34 -22.83
C ALA A 72 -7.77 -16.57 -22.22
N THR A 73 -7.29 -17.48 -23.08
CA THR A 73 -6.53 -18.66 -22.68
C THR A 73 -5.18 -18.27 -22.09
N ALA A 74 -4.45 -17.34 -22.71
CA ALA A 74 -3.19 -16.83 -22.18
C ALA A 74 -3.37 -16.20 -20.79
N VAL A 75 -4.43 -15.40 -20.59
CA VAL A 75 -4.77 -14.83 -19.29
C VAL A 75 -5.07 -15.93 -18.25
N GLN A 76 -5.80 -16.98 -18.63
CA GLN A 76 -6.10 -18.11 -17.74
C GLN A 76 -4.83 -18.81 -17.25
N TYR A 77 -3.86 -19.08 -18.13
CA TYR A 77 -2.61 -19.73 -17.73
C TYR A 77 -1.68 -18.79 -16.96
N ALA A 78 -1.50 -17.57 -17.45
CA ALA A 78 -0.60 -16.56 -16.86
C ALA A 78 -1.03 -16.12 -15.46
N LEU A 79 -2.32 -16.23 -15.12
CA LEU A 79 -2.87 -15.89 -13.81
C LEU A 79 -3.48 -17.09 -13.08
N SER A 80 -3.05 -18.31 -13.44
CA SER A 80 -3.31 -19.49 -12.63
C SER A 80 -2.78 -19.30 -11.20
N ASN A 81 -3.34 -20.00 -10.21
CA ASN A 81 -2.92 -19.84 -8.81
C ASN A 81 -1.41 -20.04 -8.63
N GLY A 82 -0.84 -21.05 -9.31
CA GLY A 82 0.61 -21.29 -9.31
C GLY A 82 1.39 -20.13 -9.95
N ALA A 83 0.94 -19.62 -11.10
CA ALA A 83 1.57 -18.48 -11.75
C ALA A 83 1.51 -17.21 -10.90
N VAL A 84 0.39 -16.94 -10.21
CA VAL A 84 0.28 -15.78 -9.29
C VAL A 84 1.28 -15.89 -8.14
N VAL A 85 1.46 -17.07 -7.55
CA VAL A 85 2.48 -17.30 -6.52
C VAL A 85 3.88 -17.02 -7.07
N LEU A 86 4.18 -17.51 -8.29
CA LEU A 86 5.46 -17.26 -8.95
C LEU A 86 5.66 -15.77 -9.28
N ILE A 87 4.63 -15.04 -9.71
CA ILE A 87 4.68 -13.60 -9.96
C ILE A 87 5.01 -12.85 -8.67
N ILE A 88 4.30 -13.15 -7.57
CA ILE A 88 4.55 -12.54 -6.27
C ILE A 88 5.98 -12.85 -5.81
N ALA A 89 6.42 -14.09 -5.90
CA ALA A 89 7.79 -14.50 -5.54
C ALA A 89 8.85 -13.80 -6.42
N ALA A 90 8.61 -13.67 -7.72
CA ALA A 90 9.51 -12.99 -8.64
C ALA A 90 9.62 -11.48 -8.32
N VAL A 91 8.52 -10.82 -7.99
CA VAL A 91 8.54 -9.40 -7.57
C VAL A 91 9.26 -9.24 -6.23
N ILE A 92 9.04 -10.16 -5.27
CA ILE A 92 9.78 -10.19 -4.00
C ILE A 92 11.28 -10.34 -4.27
N GLY A 93 11.68 -11.31 -5.10
CA GLY A 93 13.08 -11.54 -5.47
C GLY A 93 13.70 -10.35 -6.19
N TRP A 94 12.99 -9.75 -7.14
CA TRP A 94 13.42 -8.53 -7.83
C TRP A 94 13.62 -7.36 -6.86
N LEU A 95 12.67 -7.11 -5.95
CA LEU A 95 12.79 -6.04 -4.96
C LEU A 95 13.91 -6.31 -3.95
N ALA A 96 14.01 -7.52 -3.40
CA ALA A 96 14.97 -7.88 -2.36
C ALA A 96 16.40 -8.00 -2.90
N VAL A 97 16.59 -8.69 -4.03
CA VAL A 97 17.92 -9.06 -4.55
C VAL A 97 18.44 -8.04 -5.56
N LEU A 98 17.63 -7.69 -6.57
CA LEU A 98 18.09 -6.82 -7.67
C LEU A 98 17.98 -5.34 -7.32
N ARG A 99 16.90 -4.94 -6.63
CA ARG A 99 16.70 -3.56 -6.18
C ARG A 99 17.27 -3.29 -4.79
N ARG A 100 17.73 -4.33 -4.08
CA ARG A 100 18.32 -4.26 -2.72
C ARG A 100 17.40 -3.54 -1.73
N ARG A 101 16.09 -3.79 -1.81
CA ARG A 101 15.04 -3.20 -0.98
C ARG A 101 14.25 -4.30 -0.25
N PRO A 102 14.85 -5.01 0.71
CA PRO A 102 14.19 -6.11 1.42
C PRO A 102 12.93 -5.66 2.17
N LEU A 103 12.92 -4.45 2.73
CA LEU A 103 11.74 -3.90 3.42
C LEU A 103 10.54 -3.72 2.48
N ASP A 104 10.79 -3.14 1.29
CA ASP A 104 9.77 -2.99 0.26
C ASP A 104 9.31 -4.35 -0.26
N ALA A 105 10.22 -5.32 -0.41
CA ALA A 105 9.89 -6.68 -0.82
C ALA A 105 8.96 -7.38 0.19
N THR A 106 9.27 -7.30 1.49
CA THR A 106 8.42 -7.87 2.54
C THR A 106 7.08 -7.15 2.61
N GLY A 107 7.06 -5.82 2.55
CA GLY A 107 5.81 -5.05 2.54
C GLY A 107 4.92 -5.35 1.35
N PHE A 108 5.51 -5.49 0.16
CA PHE A 108 4.81 -5.94 -1.04
C PHE A 108 4.23 -7.34 -0.85
N GLY A 109 5.03 -8.31 -0.37
CA GLY A 109 4.57 -9.68 -0.16
C GLY A 109 3.39 -9.76 0.81
N ILE A 110 3.50 -9.10 1.98
CA ILE A 110 2.42 -9.07 2.98
C ILE A 110 1.14 -8.47 2.39
N THR A 111 1.23 -7.32 1.72
CA THR A 111 0.05 -6.62 1.19
C THR A 111 -0.60 -7.35 0.02
N ALA A 112 0.20 -7.87 -0.93
CA ALA A 112 -0.31 -8.63 -2.07
C ALA A 112 -0.99 -9.94 -1.63
N LEU A 113 -0.36 -10.70 -0.72
CA LEU A 113 -0.93 -11.94 -0.20
C LEU A 113 -2.17 -11.70 0.66
N ALA A 114 -2.21 -10.63 1.46
CA ALA A 114 -3.40 -10.28 2.24
C ALA A 114 -4.58 -9.90 1.33
N GLY A 115 -4.32 -9.12 0.28
CA GLY A 115 -5.32 -8.78 -0.73
C GLY A 115 -5.89 -10.00 -1.45
N TRP A 116 -5.00 -10.85 -1.99
CA TRP A 116 -5.42 -12.06 -2.70
C TRP A 116 -6.07 -13.09 -1.77
N GLY A 117 -5.56 -13.24 -0.55
CA GLY A 117 -6.14 -14.11 0.47
C GLY A 117 -7.54 -13.69 0.88
N ALA A 118 -7.82 -12.39 1.03
CA ALA A 118 -9.16 -11.89 1.32
C ALA A 118 -10.18 -12.29 0.23
N VAL A 119 -9.78 -12.24 -1.04
CA VAL A 119 -10.60 -12.70 -2.18
C VAL A 119 -10.89 -14.20 -2.06
N GLY A 120 -9.91 -15.00 -1.67
CA GLY A 120 -10.09 -16.43 -1.38
C GLY A 120 -11.06 -16.70 -0.22
N LEU A 121 -10.97 -15.94 0.87
CA LEU A 121 -11.86 -16.08 2.02
C LEU A 121 -13.33 -15.78 1.66
N VAL A 122 -13.57 -14.68 0.93
CA VAL A 122 -14.94 -14.35 0.48
C VAL A 122 -15.46 -15.41 -0.48
N LYS A 123 -14.60 -16.00 -1.31
CA LYS A 123 -14.99 -17.06 -2.23
C LYS A 123 -15.55 -18.30 -1.52
N VAL A 124 -14.91 -18.72 -0.44
CA VAL A 124 -15.39 -19.83 0.39
C VAL A 124 -16.69 -19.46 1.11
N PHE A 125 -16.90 -18.18 1.44
CA PHE A 125 -18.12 -17.75 2.13
C PHE A 125 -19.33 -17.58 1.21
N VAL A 126 -19.16 -17.11 -0.03
CA VAL A 126 -20.30 -16.80 -0.93
C VAL A 126 -20.75 -18.02 -1.73
N GLU A 127 -19.82 -18.91 -2.09
CA GLU A 127 -20.11 -20.18 -2.77
C GLU A 127 -21.00 -20.06 -4.02
N ARG A 128 -20.84 -18.95 -4.76
CA ARG A 128 -21.62 -18.73 -5.97
C ARG A 128 -21.23 -19.76 -7.05
N PRO A 129 -22.19 -20.47 -7.67
CA PRO A 129 -21.91 -21.33 -8.81
C PRO A 129 -21.30 -20.55 -10.00
N ARG A 130 -20.51 -21.24 -10.83
CA ARG A 130 -19.98 -20.70 -12.09
C ARG A 130 -21.07 -20.58 -13.15
N PRO A 131 -20.91 -19.69 -14.15
CA PRO A 131 -21.79 -19.67 -15.31
C PRO A 131 -21.87 -21.05 -15.99
N THR A 132 -23.09 -21.57 -16.12
CA THR A 132 -23.40 -22.76 -16.91
C THR A 132 -24.05 -22.31 -18.21
N PHE A 133 -23.37 -22.51 -19.33
CA PHE A 133 -23.88 -22.16 -20.65
C PHE A 133 -24.83 -23.24 -21.15
N LEU A 134 -26.01 -22.83 -21.64
CA LEU A 134 -26.98 -23.75 -22.23
C LEU A 134 -26.64 -24.12 -23.68
N SER A 135 -25.77 -23.34 -24.33
CA SER A 135 -25.53 -23.36 -25.79
C SER A 135 -24.12 -23.77 -26.24
N GLY A 136 -23.18 -24.07 -25.33
CA GLY A 136 -21.84 -24.55 -25.68
C GLY A 136 -20.87 -24.65 -24.51
N GLU A 137 -19.77 -25.39 -24.68
CA GLU A 137 -18.77 -25.56 -23.62
C GLU A 137 -18.00 -24.25 -23.33
N ALA A 138 -17.67 -24.05 -22.05
CA ALA A 138 -16.74 -23.00 -21.64
C ALA A 138 -15.41 -23.14 -22.40
N LEU A 139 -14.76 -22.01 -22.71
CA LEU A 139 -13.52 -21.97 -23.50
C LEU A 139 -12.37 -22.79 -22.90
N ALA A 140 -12.42 -23.10 -21.60
CA ALA A 140 -11.48 -23.98 -20.94
C ALA A 140 -12.18 -24.72 -19.78
N PRO A 141 -11.71 -25.92 -19.39
CA PRO A 141 -12.19 -26.63 -18.21
C PRO A 141 -12.07 -25.71 -16.99
N VAL A 142 -13.21 -25.37 -16.40
CA VAL A 142 -13.25 -24.48 -15.26
C VAL A 142 -12.85 -25.28 -14.02
N THR A 143 -11.63 -25.06 -13.52
CA THR A 143 -11.20 -25.67 -12.25
C THR A 143 -11.92 -25.00 -11.07
N GLY A 144 -12.68 -25.80 -10.32
CA GLY A 144 -13.39 -25.42 -9.10
C GLY A 144 -14.81 -24.87 -9.30
N SER A 145 -15.68 -25.15 -8.31
CA SER A 145 -17.13 -24.86 -8.34
C SER A 145 -17.52 -23.39 -8.07
N MET A 146 -16.65 -22.60 -7.44
CA MET A 146 -17.00 -21.27 -6.94
C MET A 146 -16.54 -20.13 -7.85
N SER A 147 -17.43 -19.19 -8.18
CA SER A 147 -17.21 -18.08 -9.11
C SER A 147 -16.90 -16.75 -8.43
N PHE A 148 -17.68 -16.37 -7.42
CA PHE A 148 -17.60 -15.08 -6.75
C PHE A 148 -16.61 -15.07 -5.58
N PRO A 149 -15.81 -14.02 -5.37
CA PRO A 149 -15.37 -13.05 -6.36
C PRO A 149 -14.30 -13.64 -7.29
N SER A 150 -14.03 -12.97 -8.41
CA SER A 150 -13.00 -13.40 -9.39
C SER A 150 -11.60 -13.39 -8.76
N SER A 151 -10.99 -14.57 -8.62
CA SER A 151 -9.65 -14.71 -8.04
C SER A 151 -8.55 -14.13 -8.92
N HIS A 152 -8.70 -14.20 -10.25
CA HIS A 152 -7.72 -13.67 -11.21
C HIS A 152 -7.72 -12.14 -11.18
N THR A 153 -8.92 -11.54 -11.23
CA THR A 153 -9.09 -10.09 -11.09
C THR A 153 -8.59 -9.62 -9.73
N GLY A 154 -8.95 -10.33 -8.65
CA GLY A 154 -8.51 -10.01 -7.29
C GLY A 154 -7.00 -10.08 -7.10
N ALA A 155 -6.33 -11.07 -7.69
CA ALA A 155 -4.86 -11.19 -7.66
C ALA A 155 -4.19 -9.99 -8.33
N VAL A 156 -4.65 -9.60 -9.53
CA VAL A 156 -4.10 -8.46 -10.27
C VAL A 156 -4.33 -7.16 -9.50
N VAL A 157 -5.52 -6.93 -8.95
CA VAL A 157 -5.81 -5.76 -8.11
C VAL A 157 -4.86 -5.73 -6.90
N ALA A 158 -4.70 -6.85 -6.20
CA ALA A 158 -3.83 -6.93 -5.02
C ALA A 158 -2.36 -6.61 -5.37
N ILE A 159 -1.84 -7.18 -6.46
CA ILE A 159 -0.48 -6.94 -6.95
C ILE A 159 -0.28 -5.48 -7.35
N VAL A 160 -1.21 -4.91 -8.12
CA VAL A 160 -1.13 -3.51 -8.58
C VAL A 160 -1.14 -2.54 -7.40
N LEU A 161 -2.05 -2.75 -6.44
CA LEU A 161 -2.10 -1.91 -5.23
C LEU A 161 -0.82 -2.05 -4.40
N ALA A 162 -0.35 -3.28 -4.16
CA ALA A 162 0.88 -3.55 -3.42
C ALA A 162 2.10 -2.90 -4.09
N LEU A 163 2.24 -3.02 -5.42
CA LEU A 163 3.29 -2.34 -6.19
C LEU A 163 3.19 -0.81 -6.06
N GLY A 164 1.99 -0.26 -6.11
CA GLY A 164 1.75 1.18 -5.94
C GLY A 164 2.17 1.69 -4.56
N LEU A 165 1.96 0.89 -3.52
CA LEU A 165 2.34 1.20 -2.13
C LEU A 165 3.86 1.26 -1.94
N VAL A 166 4.61 0.33 -2.54
CA VAL A 166 6.08 0.25 -2.40
C VAL A 166 6.84 1.07 -3.45
N ALA A 167 6.15 1.64 -4.43
CA ALA A 167 6.76 2.50 -5.43
C ALA A 167 7.24 3.83 -4.81
N SER A 168 8.52 4.15 -5.01
CA SER A 168 9.16 5.35 -4.45
C SER A 168 8.88 6.64 -5.21
N ARG A 169 8.71 6.58 -6.54
CA ARG A 169 8.52 7.77 -7.40
C ARG A 169 7.04 7.96 -7.75
N ARG A 170 6.56 9.22 -7.71
CA ARG A 170 5.19 9.58 -8.15
C ARG A 170 4.90 9.14 -9.58
N SER A 171 5.88 9.30 -10.49
CA SER A 171 5.75 8.86 -11.89
C SER A 171 5.62 7.34 -12.02
N SER A 172 6.30 6.56 -11.16
CA SER A 172 6.14 5.11 -11.12
C SER A 172 4.77 4.71 -10.57
N ARG A 173 4.29 5.35 -9.49
CA ARG A 173 2.93 5.12 -8.97
C ARG A 173 1.86 5.38 -10.03
N ARG A 174 1.97 6.49 -10.78
CA ARG A 174 1.03 6.82 -11.87
C ARG A 174 1.06 5.78 -12.98
N ARG A 175 2.25 5.32 -13.39
CA ARG A 175 2.40 4.27 -14.41
C ARG A 175 1.83 2.93 -13.94
N ILE A 176 2.10 2.53 -12.70
CA ILE A 176 1.53 1.32 -12.10
C ILE A 176 0.01 1.42 -12.04
N ALA A 177 -0.54 2.56 -11.63
CA ALA A 177 -1.99 2.76 -11.60
C ALA A 177 -2.61 2.68 -13.00
N LEU A 178 -2.01 3.33 -14.01
CA LEU A 178 -2.51 3.31 -15.38
C LEU A 178 -2.45 1.92 -16.01
N LEU A 179 -1.26 1.30 -16.03
CA LEU A 179 -1.05 -0.03 -16.61
C LEU A 179 -1.79 -1.10 -15.82
N GLY A 180 -1.83 -0.96 -14.50
CA GLY A 180 -2.56 -1.86 -13.62
C GLY A 180 -4.06 -1.79 -13.81
N THR A 181 -4.64 -0.59 -13.99
CA THR A 181 -6.06 -0.44 -14.33
C THR A 181 -6.37 -1.11 -15.66
N LEU A 182 -5.53 -0.89 -16.68
CA LEU A 182 -5.67 -1.55 -17.98
C LEU A 182 -5.58 -3.08 -17.84
N ALA A 183 -4.64 -3.59 -17.04
CA ALA A 183 -4.51 -5.02 -16.78
C ALA A 183 -5.76 -5.59 -16.08
N VAL A 184 -6.32 -4.90 -15.09
CA VAL A 184 -7.56 -5.31 -14.39
C VAL A 184 -8.73 -5.39 -15.39
N VAL A 185 -8.86 -4.41 -16.29
CA VAL A 185 -9.90 -4.39 -17.32
C VAL A 185 -9.72 -5.53 -18.31
N ILE A 186 -8.51 -5.73 -18.85
CA ILE A 186 -8.22 -6.82 -19.80
C ILE A 186 -8.49 -8.18 -19.16
N VAL A 187 -8.03 -8.38 -17.93
CA VAL A 187 -8.22 -9.65 -17.20
C VAL A 187 -9.69 -9.87 -16.91
N GLY A 188 -10.41 -8.86 -16.41
CA GLY A 188 -11.85 -8.93 -16.17
C GLY A 188 -12.63 -9.29 -17.45
N ALA A 189 -12.33 -8.61 -18.56
CA ALA A 189 -12.93 -8.88 -19.86
C ALA A 189 -12.63 -10.31 -20.34
N ALA A 190 -11.38 -10.78 -20.23
CA ALA A 190 -11.00 -12.14 -20.56
C ALA A 190 -11.73 -13.19 -19.70
N ARG A 191 -11.97 -12.92 -18.41
CA ARG A 191 -12.72 -13.81 -17.51
C ARG A 191 -14.21 -13.89 -17.87
N MET A 192 -14.81 -12.79 -18.31
CA MET A 192 -16.19 -12.78 -18.82
C MET A 192 -16.28 -13.45 -20.19
N TYR A 193 -15.36 -13.12 -21.10
CA TYR A 193 -15.31 -13.69 -22.45
C TYR A 193 -15.11 -15.22 -22.44
N SER A 194 -14.24 -15.73 -21.56
CA SER A 194 -14.07 -17.19 -21.37
C SER A 194 -15.28 -17.86 -20.72
N GLY A 195 -16.23 -17.08 -20.21
CA GLY A 195 -17.40 -17.57 -19.49
C GLY A 195 -17.11 -18.07 -18.08
N ALA A 196 -15.93 -17.76 -17.53
CA ALA A 196 -15.51 -18.29 -16.25
C ALA A 196 -16.08 -17.52 -15.05
N HIS A 197 -16.49 -16.27 -15.25
CA HIS A 197 -16.99 -15.36 -14.22
C HIS A 197 -18.06 -14.43 -14.74
N TYR A 198 -19.02 -14.12 -13.88
CA TYR A 198 -20.02 -13.09 -14.12
C TYR A 198 -19.45 -11.68 -13.92
N PRO A 199 -20.04 -10.63 -14.53
CA PRO A 199 -19.63 -9.24 -14.33
C PRO A 199 -19.52 -8.83 -12.84
N LEU A 200 -20.48 -9.21 -12.01
CA LEU A 200 -20.45 -8.90 -10.57
C LEU A 200 -19.32 -9.61 -9.83
N ASP A 201 -18.88 -10.79 -10.27
CA ASP A 201 -17.73 -11.48 -9.68
C ASP A 201 -16.44 -10.68 -9.90
N VAL A 202 -16.29 -10.10 -11.10
CA VAL A 202 -15.15 -9.27 -11.50
C VAL A 202 -15.14 -7.96 -10.72
N LEU A 203 -16.30 -7.29 -10.63
CA LEU A 203 -16.43 -6.03 -9.90
C LEU A 203 -16.21 -6.20 -8.40
N ALA A 204 -16.76 -7.24 -7.80
CA ALA A 204 -16.62 -7.51 -6.37
C ALA A 204 -15.19 -7.85 -5.93
N ALA A 205 -14.35 -8.33 -6.85
CA ALA A 205 -12.95 -8.63 -6.55
C ALA A 205 -12.15 -7.37 -6.16
N VAL A 206 -12.51 -6.20 -6.69
CA VAL A 206 -11.80 -4.93 -6.45
C VAL A 206 -11.89 -4.47 -4.98
N PRO A 207 -13.08 -4.26 -4.38
CA PRO A 207 -13.19 -3.82 -2.99
C PRO A 207 -12.66 -4.86 -2.00
N VAL A 208 -12.80 -6.16 -2.29
CA VAL A 208 -12.28 -7.24 -1.42
C VAL A 208 -10.76 -7.26 -1.43
N ALA A 209 -10.13 -7.21 -2.61
CA ALA A 209 -8.68 -7.16 -2.71
C ALA A 209 -8.12 -5.88 -2.05
N TRP A 210 -8.77 -4.73 -2.27
CA TRP A 210 -8.41 -3.48 -1.60
C TRP A 210 -8.48 -3.59 -0.07
N ALA A 211 -9.57 -4.15 0.47
CA ALA A 211 -9.74 -4.33 1.91
C ALA A 211 -8.62 -5.21 2.49
N GLY A 212 -8.32 -6.34 1.83
CA GLY A 212 -7.21 -7.22 2.21
C GLY A 212 -5.86 -6.53 2.16
N VAL A 213 -5.58 -5.73 1.12
CA VAL A 213 -4.35 -4.92 1.03
C VAL A 213 -4.25 -3.92 2.18
N MET A 214 -5.33 -3.21 2.52
CA MET A 214 -5.32 -2.23 3.61
C MET A 214 -5.15 -2.88 4.99
N ALA A 215 -5.74 -4.06 5.21
CA ALA A 215 -5.46 -4.86 6.39
C ALA A 215 -3.98 -5.32 6.41
N GLY A 216 -3.46 -5.74 5.26
CA GLY A 216 -2.05 -6.06 5.04
C GLY A 216 -1.11 -4.90 5.35
N CYS A 217 -1.47 -3.66 5.03
CA CYS A 217 -0.68 -2.48 5.40
C CYS A 217 -0.53 -2.34 6.92
N ALA A 218 -1.59 -2.59 7.68
CA ALA A 218 -1.53 -2.55 9.15
C ALA A 218 -0.62 -3.64 9.72
N LEU A 219 -0.64 -4.83 9.13
CA LEU A 219 0.24 -5.94 9.48
C LEU A 219 1.70 -5.65 9.10
N ALA A 220 1.94 -5.20 7.86
CA ALA A 220 3.27 -4.90 7.35
C ALA A 220 3.98 -3.82 8.19
N ASN A 221 3.25 -2.79 8.63
CA ASN A 221 3.76 -1.75 9.51
C ASN A 221 4.21 -2.23 10.90
N LYS A 222 3.83 -3.45 11.31
CA LYS A 222 4.32 -4.10 12.53
C LYS A 222 5.45 -5.08 12.22
N VAL A 223 5.25 -5.91 11.20
CA VAL A 223 6.15 -7.02 10.85
C VAL A 223 7.45 -6.53 10.22
N VAL A 224 7.39 -5.58 9.28
CA VAL A 224 8.58 -5.15 8.53
C VAL A 224 9.62 -4.46 9.43
N PRO A 225 9.26 -3.52 10.34
CA PRO A 225 10.24 -2.96 11.27
C PRO A 225 10.82 -4.01 12.23
N ALA A 226 10.01 -4.97 12.69
CA ALA A 226 10.47 -6.03 13.58
C ALA A 226 11.49 -6.95 12.90
N LEU A 227 11.24 -7.34 11.65
CA LEU A 227 12.19 -8.12 10.84
C LEU A 227 13.45 -7.32 10.52
N ALA A 228 13.30 -6.02 10.21
CA ALA A 228 14.45 -5.15 9.96
C ALA A 228 15.40 -5.08 11.16
N PHE A 229 14.84 -4.99 12.36
CA PHE A 229 15.60 -5.01 13.61
C PHE A 229 16.27 -6.37 13.84
N GLY A 230 15.52 -7.47 13.72
CA GLY A 230 16.05 -8.82 13.97
C GLY A 230 17.15 -9.26 13.00
N PHE A 231 17.02 -8.92 11.71
CA PHE A 231 17.97 -9.31 10.66
C PHE A 231 19.00 -8.22 10.33
N SER A 232 19.06 -7.13 11.12
CA SER A 232 19.97 -5.99 10.88
C SER A 232 19.89 -5.44 9.45
N TRP A 233 18.71 -5.48 8.82
CA TRP A 233 18.52 -4.94 7.47
C TRP A 233 18.66 -3.41 7.51
N ARG A 234 19.80 -2.91 7.05
CA ARG A 234 20.03 -1.47 6.92
C ARG A 234 19.28 -0.92 5.72
N GLN A 235 18.54 0.14 5.94
CA GLN A 235 17.90 0.91 4.86
C GLN A 235 18.98 1.76 4.20
N ALA A 236 19.28 1.51 2.91
CA ALA A 236 20.21 2.36 2.17
C ALA A 236 19.67 3.80 2.14
N GLY A 237 20.45 4.76 2.67
CA GLY A 237 20.10 6.19 2.70
C GLY A 237 19.56 6.74 4.02
N VAL A 238 19.54 5.97 5.11
CA VAL A 238 19.21 6.47 6.46
C VAL A 238 20.47 6.42 7.32
N SER A 239 21.16 7.55 7.45
CA SER A 239 22.18 7.74 8.50
C SER A 239 21.45 7.81 9.84
N GLN A 240 21.75 6.87 10.75
CA GLN A 240 21.32 7.05 12.13
C GLN A 240 22.05 8.27 12.71
N PRO A 241 21.35 9.19 13.39
CA PRO A 241 22.04 10.18 14.21
C PRO A 241 22.92 9.41 15.20
N ALA A 242 24.20 9.80 15.31
CA ALA A 242 25.09 9.22 16.30
C ALA A 242 24.40 9.27 17.67
N PRO A 243 24.47 8.21 18.49
CA PRO A 243 23.90 8.25 19.83
C PRO A 243 24.45 9.49 20.54
N ALA A 244 23.55 10.35 21.00
CA ALA A 244 23.93 11.53 21.76
C ALA A 244 24.83 11.04 22.89
N THR A 245 26.10 11.44 22.84
CA THR A 245 27.04 11.18 23.92
C THR A 245 26.41 11.77 25.17
N VAL A 246 25.93 10.91 26.07
CA VAL A 246 25.45 11.33 27.38
C VAL A 246 26.66 11.92 28.06
N ARG A 247 26.80 13.26 28.00
CA ARG A 247 27.80 13.98 28.76
C ARG A 247 27.39 13.83 30.21
N ARG A 248 27.95 12.82 30.89
CA ARG A 248 27.85 12.68 32.35
C ARG A 248 28.21 14.04 32.94
N ALA A 249 27.24 14.74 33.50
CA ALA A 249 27.50 15.93 34.28
C ALA A 249 28.26 15.48 35.52
N GLY A 250 29.59 15.62 35.48
CA GLY A 250 30.42 15.52 36.67
C GLY A 250 30.04 16.66 37.61
N SER A 251 29.67 16.31 38.83
CA SER A 251 29.51 17.24 39.94
C SER A 251 30.87 17.82 40.30
N THR A 252 31.16 19.04 39.85
CA THR A 252 32.22 19.87 40.43
C THR A 252 31.57 20.99 41.21
N THR A 253 31.52 20.83 42.52
CA THR A 253 31.20 21.87 43.49
C THR A 253 32.33 22.91 43.45
N ALA A 254 32.10 24.05 42.81
CA ALA A 254 32.98 25.20 42.86
C ALA A 254 32.37 26.25 43.79
N THR A 255 32.93 26.35 45.00
CA THR A 255 32.60 27.38 45.99
C THR A 255 33.16 28.72 45.52
N ALA A 256 32.30 29.73 45.39
CA ALA A 256 32.68 31.09 45.00
C ALA A 256 33.44 31.83 46.12
N PRO A 257 34.40 32.73 45.82
CA PRO A 257 35.01 33.58 46.82
C PRO A 257 34.22 34.89 47.06
N ALA A 258 34.25 35.36 48.31
CA ALA A 258 33.56 36.53 48.84
C ALA A 258 34.11 37.88 48.29
N PRO A 259 33.32 38.98 48.31
CA PRO A 259 33.71 40.25 47.72
C PRO A 259 34.63 41.06 48.65
N SER A 260 35.71 41.63 48.08
CA SER A 260 36.60 42.56 48.76
C SER A 260 36.24 44.03 48.45
N TYR A 261 36.10 44.80 49.52
CA TYR A 261 35.83 46.23 49.57
C TYR A 261 37.04 47.06 49.08
N ARG A 262 36.79 48.16 48.36
CA ARG A 262 37.83 49.12 47.93
C ARG A 262 37.34 50.56 48.20
N PRO A 263 38.12 51.42 48.88
CA PRO A 263 37.65 52.77 49.23
C PRO A 263 37.94 53.79 48.11
N ALA A 264 37.12 54.84 48.10
CA ALA A 264 37.15 55.95 47.16
C ALA A 264 38.29 56.95 47.43
N ARG A 265 38.87 57.50 46.34
CA ARG A 265 39.46 58.85 46.31
C ARG A 265 39.17 59.48 44.94
N GLY A 266 38.66 60.70 44.97
CA GLY A 266 38.38 61.50 43.78
C GLY A 266 39.48 62.51 43.46
N SER A 267 39.40 63.06 42.25
CA SER A 267 39.57 64.48 41.90
C SER A 267 39.49 64.65 40.37
N THR A 268 38.54 65.49 39.95
CA THR A 268 38.27 66.19 38.67
C THR A 268 39.46 67.01 38.11
N PRO A 269 39.34 67.80 37.01
CA PRO A 269 38.57 67.68 35.73
C PRO A 269 39.41 68.10 34.48
N LEU A 270 38.78 68.19 33.28
CA LEU A 270 38.99 69.12 32.12
C LEU A 270 38.40 68.43 30.86
N ASP A 271 37.30 68.86 30.23
CA ASP A 271 36.96 70.06 29.41
C ASP A 271 37.06 69.86 27.88
N GLY A 272 36.04 70.34 27.16
CA GLY A 272 35.99 70.56 25.68
C GLY A 272 35.05 69.63 24.91
N ALA A 273 33.83 70.05 24.51
CA ALA A 273 33.48 70.80 23.27
C ALA A 273 33.71 69.99 21.97
N ALA A 274 32.91 70.00 20.90
CA ALA A 274 31.59 70.54 20.54
C ALA A 274 31.20 69.91 19.17
N GLN A 275 29.90 69.83 18.88
CA GLN A 275 29.19 70.13 17.61
C GLN A 275 29.47 69.43 16.25
N HIS A 276 28.36 69.45 15.48
CA HIS A 276 28.12 69.27 14.03
C HIS A 276 27.95 67.85 13.47
N ASP A 277 27.16 67.57 12.43
CA ASP A 277 25.88 67.99 11.81
C ASP A 277 25.86 67.23 10.44
N GLU A 278 24.70 67.16 9.77
CA GLU A 278 24.49 66.82 8.36
C GLU A 278 24.45 65.34 7.91
N ARG A 279 23.23 64.79 7.97
CA ARG A 279 22.35 64.55 6.79
C ARG A 279 23.04 64.33 5.43
N THR A 280 22.79 63.19 4.78
CA THR A 280 22.52 63.12 3.33
C THR A 280 21.82 61.82 2.93
N ASP A 281 20.84 61.98 2.04
CA ASP A 281 19.98 60.98 1.41
C ASP A 281 20.72 59.97 0.52
N ARG A 282 20.15 58.77 0.33
CA ARG A 282 19.62 58.34 -0.98
C ARG A 282 18.89 57.00 -0.92
N ALA A 283 17.67 57.03 -1.43
CA ALA A 283 16.88 55.89 -1.87
C ALA A 283 17.32 55.42 -3.26
N ALA A 284 17.31 54.10 -3.47
CA ALA A 284 16.78 53.39 -4.64
C ALA A 284 16.86 51.87 -4.36
#